data_AF-A0A328MXJ5-F1
#
_entry.id   AF-A0A328MXJ5-F1
#
_cell.length_a   1.000
_cell.length_b   1.000
_cell.length_c   1.000
_cell.angle_alpha   90.00
_cell.angle_beta   90.00
_cell.angle_gamma   90.00
#
_symmetry.space_group_name_H-M   'P 1'
#
loop_
_entity.id
_entity.type
_entity.pdbx_description
1 polymer ?
#
loop_
_entity_poly.entity_id
_entity_poly.type
_entity_poly.pdbx_seq_one_letter_code
_entity_poly.pdbx_strand_id
1 'polypeptide(L)'
;MREPQPSGWEARLTQVRDLAGALALLAVPVFALRAWVVASFDFSVASALMLHTTPAQLVYVSLLYMTPIFLVASGILVSRWLCRAAIQRGMSPALIILSSFGSVPILLIPVGAGFDRVDWFNAIPMLLTVPMLGVADITAEQLDPQFAKRAPLLRFLAISLAILTAAVFALYPRMWLPPERVTISGAAKKVYVLERKDDEYVLFDPRDRSVVRVPAEKVENRQYCDESPGRASVINMVVPRPKGRPTCS
;
A
#
# COMPACT_ATOMS: atom_id res chain seq x y z
N MET A 1 -32.76 -36.98 7.16
CA MET A 1 -31.28 -37.03 7.05
C MET A 1 -30.77 -35.65 7.44
N ARG A 2 -29.97 -35.53 8.51
CA ARG A 2 -29.35 -34.25 8.87
C ARG A 2 -28.04 -34.15 8.10
N GLU A 3 -27.87 -33.08 7.33
CA GLU A 3 -26.58 -32.80 6.71
C GLU A 3 -25.52 -32.66 7.82
N PRO A 4 -24.34 -33.29 7.67
CA PRO A 4 -23.27 -33.14 8.62
C PRO A 4 -22.89 -31.65 8.70
N GLN A 5 -22.92 -31.08 9.91
CA GLN A 5 -22.44 -29.72 10.11
C GLN A 5 -20.94 -29.68 9.73
N PRO A 6 -20.52 -28.74 8.87
CA PRO A 6 -19.12 -28.59 8.51
C PRO A 6 -18.31 -28.33 9.77
N SER A 7 -17.13 -28.94 9.83
CA SER A 7 -16.21 -28.72 10.93
C SER A 7 -15.88 -27.21 11.05
N GLY A 8 -15.60 -26.74 12.26
CA GLY A 8 -15.28 -25.32 12.49
C GLY A 8 -14.08 -24.81 11.67
N TRP A 9 -13.25 -25.71 11.13
CA TRP A 9 -12.16 -25.39 10.22
C TRP A 9 -12.62 -25.15 8.78
N GLU A 10 -13.49 -26.00 8.23
CA GLU A 10 -14.03 -25.83 6.88
C GLU A 10 -14.81 -24.53 6.75
N ALA A 11 -15.64 -24.20 7.75
CA ALA A 11 -16.38 -22.95 7.79
C ALA A 11 -15.46 -21.71 7.76
N ARG A 12 -14.29 -21.76 8.43
CA ARG A 12 -13.30 -20.68 8.41
C ARG A 12 -12.59 -20.58 7.05
N LEU A 13 -12.26 -21.71 6.43
CA LEU A 13 -11.66 -21.74 5.10
C LEU A 13 -12.61 -21.15 4.05
N THR A 14 -13.90 -21.48 4.11
CA THR A 14 -14.91 -20.90 3.22
C THR A 14 -15.00 -19.39 3.41
N GLN A 15 -15.04 -18.89 4.65
CA GLN A 15 -15.05 -17.45 4.92
C GLN A 15 -13.81 -16.72 4.36
N VAL A 16 -12.62 -17.30 4.54
CA VAL A 16 -11.37 -16.72 3.99
C VAL A 16 -11.41 -16.70 2.46
N ARG A 17 -11.88 -17.78 1.83
CA ARG A 17 -12.01 -17.87 0.37
C ARG A 17 -13.01 -16.85 -0.16
N ASP A 18 -14.17 -16.73 0.45
CA ASP A 18 -15.22 -15.81 0.02
C ASP A 18 -14.79 -14.36 0.20
N LEU A 19 -14.09 -14.04 1.31
CA LEU A 19 -13.48 -12.74 1.52
C LEU A 19 -12.41 -12.45 0.46
N ALA A 20 -11.52 -13.39 0.17
CA ALA A 20 -10.50 -13.24 -0.86
C ALA A 20 -11.13 -13.03 -2.25
N GLY A 21 -12.21 -13.75 -2.55
CA GLY A 21 -12.98 -13.57 -3.79
C GLY A 21 -13.61 -12.18 -3.88
N ALA A 22 -14.25 -11.70 -2.81
CA ALA A 22 -14.81 -10.36 -2.76
C ALA A 22 -13.74 -9.27 -2.91
N LEU A 23 -12.58 -9.42 -2.26
CA LEU A 23 -11.45 -8.50 -2.40
C LEU A 23 -10.88 -8.50 -3.82
N ALA A 24 -10.79 -9.66 -4.46
CA ALA A 24 -10.36 -9.76 -5.86
C ALA A 24 -11.33 -9.02 -6.81
N LEU A 25 -12.64 -9.10 -6.55
CA LEU A 25 -13.66 -8.37 -7.33
C LEU A 25 -13.54 -6.85 -7.15
N LEU A 26 -13.15 -6.38 -5.95
CA LEU A 26 -12.95 -4.95 -5.67
C LEU A 26 -11.62 -4.41 -6.21
N ALA A 27 -10.64 -5.26 -6.52
CA ALA A 27 -9.33 -4.82 -7.01
C ALA A 27 -9.42 -4.09 -8.35
N VAL A 28 -10.25 -4.58 -9.27
CA VAL A 28 -10.45 -3.98 -10.60
C VAL A 28 -11.03 -2.56 -10.55
N PRO A 29 -12.16 -2.29 -9.86
CA PRO A 29 -12.70 -0.93 -9.77
C PRO A 29 -11.78 0.02 -9.00
N VAL A 30 -11.06 -0.46 -7.97
CA VAL A 30 -10.05 0.35 -7.26
C VAL A 30 -8.91 0.74 -8.19
N PHE A 31 -8.42 -0.19 -9.00
CA PHE A 31 -7.39 0.10 -9.99
C PHE A 31 -7.89 1.05 -11.09
N ALA A 32 -9.13 0.87 -11.55
CA ALA A 32 -9.76 1.75 -12.52
C ALA A 32 -9.88 3.19 -11.99
N LEU A 33 -10.33 3.35 -10.75
CA LEU A 33 -10.39 4.65 -10.07
C LEU A 33 -9.00 5.29 -10.01
N ARG A 34 -7.97 4.51 -9.68
CA ARG A 34 -6.60 5.01 -9.65
C ARG A 34 -6.08 5.41 -11.02
N ALA A 35 -6.29 4.59 -12.04
CA ALA A 35 -5.91 4.91 -13.42
C ALA A 35 -6.60 6.21 -13.88
N TRP A 36 -7.86 6.41 -13.51
CA TRP A 36 -8.60 7.63 -13.77
C TRP A 36 -8.01 8.85 -13.08
N VAL A 37 -7.59 8.74 -11.81
CA VAL A 37 -6.89 9.83 -11.08
C VAL A 37 -5.53 10.14 -11.71
N VAL A 38 -4.72 9.12 -12.05
CA VAL A 38 -3.40 9.31 -12.70
C VAL A 38 -3.56 9.97 -14.06
N ALA A 39 -4.58 9.56 -14.82
CA ALA A 39 -4.99 10.18 -16.08
C ALA A 39 -5.64 11.56 -15.90
N SER A 40 -5.75 12.06 -14.66
CA SER A 40 -6.37 13.35 -14.33
C SER A 40 -7.79 13.49 -14.90
N PHE A 41 -8.56 12.42 -14.70
CA PHE A 41 -9.94 12.26 -15.09
C PHE A 41 -10.19 12.13 -16.62
N ASP A 42 -9.14 11.97 -17.43
CA ASP A 42 -9.28 11.61 -18.85
C ASP A 42 -9.56 10.11 -19.01
N PHE A 43 -10.75 9.78 -19.50
CA PHE A 43 -11.18 8.39 -19.69
C PHE A 43 -10.39 7.64 -20.77
N SER A 44 -9.95 8.33 -21.83
CA SER A 44 -9.19 7.73 -22.92
C SER A 44 -7.78 7.32 -22.45
N VAL A 45 -7.14 8.21 -21.69
CA VAL A 45 -5.83 7.92 -21.09
C VAL A 45 -5.96 6.86 -20.00
N ALA A 46 -7.00 6.94 -19.15
CA ALA A 46 -7.24 5.95 -18.09
C ALA A 46 -7.47 4.54 -18.66
N SER A 47 -8.29 4.42 -19.70
CA SER A 47 -8.55 3.13 -20.36
C SER A 47 -7.29 2.59 -21.06
N ALA A 48 -6.50 3.45 -21.70
CA ALA A 48 -5.20 3.06 -22.27
C ALA A 48 -4.23 2.56 -21.17
N LEU A 49 -4.15 3.24 -20.03
CA LEU A 49 -3.35 2.79 -18.89
C LEU A 49 -3.82 1.41 -18.39
N MET A 50 -5.14 1.19 -18.30
CA MET A 50 -5.68 -0.10 -17.86
C MET A 50 -5.40 -1.23 -18.86
N LEU A 51 -5.60 -0.99 -20.16
CA LEU A 51 -5.40 -1.99 -21.21
C LEU A 51 -3.95 -2.42 -21.34
N HIS A 52 -3.02 -1.47 -21.19
CA HIS A 52 -1.60 -1.72 -21.36
C HIS A 52 -0.88 -2.07 -20.05
N THR A 53 -1.59 -2.13 -18.92
CA THR A 53 -1.01 -2.64 -17.66
C THR A 53 -1.17 -4.14 -17.59
N THR A 54 -0.06 -4.87 -17.48
CA THR A 54 -0.10 -6.33 -17.39
C THR A 54 -0.63 -6.80 -16.02
N PRO A 55 -1.30 -7.95 -15.94
CA PRO A 55 -1.72 -8.52 -14.66
C PRO A 55 -0.54 -8.74 -13.69
N ALA A 56 0.64 -9.10 -14.22
CA ALA A 56 1.84 -9.27 -13.41
C ALA A 56 2.28 -7.96 -12.72
N GLN A 57 2.21 -6.83 -13.42
CA GLN A 57 2.48 -5.52 -12.82
C GLN A 57 1.44 -5.20 -11.73
N LEU A 58 0.16 -5.50 -11.95
CA LEU A 58 -0.88 -5.33 -10.93
C LEU A 58 -0.61 -6.17 -9.68
N VAL A 59 -0.21 -7.44 -9.85
CA VAL A 59 0.13 -8.32 -8.74
C VAL A 59 1.34 -7.79 -7.98
N TYR A 60 2.41 -7.40 -8.68
CA TYR A 60 3.61 -6.86 -8.05
C TYR A 60 3.32 -5.58 -7.26
N VAL A 61 2.59 -4.66 -7.87
CA VAL A 61 2.16 -3.41 -7.25
C VAL A 61 1.26 -3.70 -6.04
N SER A 62 0.32 -4.64 -6.16
CA SER A 62 -0.56 -5.04 -5.07
C SER A 62 0.23 -5.67 -3.92
N LEU A 63 1.23 -6.51 -4.18
CA LEU A 63 2.10 -7.08 -3.13
C LEU A 63 2.89 -6.00 -2.40
N LEU A 64 3.45 -5.03 -3.13
CA LEU A 64 4.14 -3.88 -2.54
C LEU A 64 3.18 -3.05 -1.66
N TYR A 65 1.94 -2.83 -2.10
CA TYR A 65 0.94 -2.10 -1.30
C TYR A 65 0.34 -2.90 -0.14
N MET A 66 0.29 -4.23 -0.25
CA MET A 66 -0.16 -5.10 0.84
C MET A 66 0.87 -5.19 1.96
N THR A 67 2.16 -5.04 1.64
CA THR A 67 3.25 -5.11 2.63
C THR A 67 3.05 -4.19 3.84
N PRO A 68 2.78 -2.87 3.68
CA PRO A 68 2.50 -2.01 4.82
C PRO A 68 1.24 -2.41 5.59
N ILE A 69 0.20 -2.90 4.91
CA ILE A 69 -1.03 -3.40 5.56
C ILE A 69 -0.72 -4.63 6.41
N PHE A 70 0.07 -5.57 5.89
CA PHE A 70 0.52 -6.75 6.64
C PHE A 70 1.40 -6.37 7.83
N LEU A 71 2.29 -5.39 7.70
CA LEU A 71 3.11 -4.90 8.80
C LEU A 71 2.27 -4.23 9.89
N VAL A 72 1.28 -3.41 9.51
CA VAL A 72 0.29 -2.83 10.43
C VAL A 72 -0.47 -3.94 11.16
N ALA A 73 -1.05 -4.89 10.42
CA ALA A 73 -1.87 -5.96 10.97
C ALA A 73 -1.06 -6.87 11.90
N SER A 74 0.15 -7.24 11.49
CA SER A 74 1.09 -8.02 12.30
C SER A 74 1.49 -7.25 13.56
N GLY A 75 1.71 -5.93 13.45
CA GLY A 75 2.00 -5.07 14.59
C GLY A 75 0.87 -5.06 15.60
N ILE A 76 -0.37 -4.87 15.16
CA ILE A 76 -1.55 -4.96 16.03
C ILE A 76 -1.62 -6.34 16.71
N LEU A 77 -1.44 -7.43 15.97
CA LEU A 77 -1.50 -8.79 16.52
C LEU A 77 -0.40 -9.02 17.57
N VAL A 78 0.83 -8.59 17.29
CA VAL A 78 1.96 -8.67 18.23
C VAL A 78 1.69 -7.81 19.46
N SER A 79 1.19 -6.58 19.31
CA SER A 79 0.79 -5.73 20.45
C SER A 79 -0.25 -6.43 21.32
N ARG A 80 -1.30 -7.01 20.72
CA ARG A 80 -2.33 -7.75 21.46
C ARG A 80 -1.76 -8.95 22.20
N TRP A 81 -0.87 -9.71 21.56
CA TRP A 81 -0.23 -10.87 22.16
C TRP A 81 0.66 -10.46 23.34
N LEU A 82 1.49 -9.43 23.16
CA LEU A 82 2.35 -8.87 24.21
C LEU A 82 1.54 -8.33 25.38
N CYS A 83 0.43 -7.63 25.12
CA CYS A 83 -0.45 -7.15 26.18
C CYS A 83 -1.10 -8.30 26.94
N ARG A 84 -1.63 -9.32 26.27
CA ARG A 84 -2.18 -10.51 26.95
C ARG A 84 -1.12 -11.19 27.83
N ALA A 85 0.10 -11.34 27.33
CA ALA A 85 1.19 -11.90 28.10
C ALA A 85 1.58 -11.02 29.31
N ALA A 86 1.58 -9.70 29.16
CA ALA A 86 1.87 -8.75 30.22
C ALA A 86 0.79 -8.76 31.32
N ILE A 87 -0.49 -8.85 30.93
CA ILE A 87 -1.64 -8.96 31.84
C ILE A 87 -1.58 -10.26 32.63
N GLN A 88 -1.35 -11.39 31.96
CA GLN A 88 -1.22 -12.70 32.61
C GLN A 88 -0.06 -12.75 33.61
N ARG A 89 0.97 -11.93 33.39
CA ARG A 89 2.13 -11.80 34.29
C ARG A 89 1.97 -10.73 35.37
N GLY A 90 0.83 -10.05 35.45
CA GLY A 90 0.58 -9.01 36.46
C GLY A 90 1.48 -7.79 36.33
N MET A 91 1.92 -7.45 35.11
CA MET A 91 2.78 -6.28 34.87
C MET A 91 2.05 -4.95 35.13
N SER A 92 2.81 -3.90 35.42
CA SER A 92 2.24 -2.58 35.71
C SER A 92 1.51 -1.99 34.48
N PRO A 93 0.47 -1.16 34.69
CA PRO A 93 -0.30 -0.54 33.59
C PRO A 93 0.56 0.26 32.61
N ALA A 94 1.63 0.91 33.10
CA ALA A 94 2.57 1.65 32.28
C ALA A 94 3.33 0.75 31.28
N LEU A 95 3.71 -0.47 31.69
CA LEU A 95 4.38 -1.44 30.81
C LEU A 95 3.43 -2.01 29.76
N ILE A 96 2.15 -2.20 30.09
CA ILE A 96 1.12 -2.65 29.15
C ILE A 96 0.89 -1.60 28.06
N ILE A 97 0.77 -0.31 28.46
CA ILE A 97 0.64 0.81 27.51
C ILE A 97 1.91 0.93 26.64
N LEU A 98 3.10 0.85 27.25
CA LEU A 98 4.36 0.92 26.52
C LEU A 98 4.51 -0.24 25.51
N SER A 99 4.05 -1.45 25.84
CA SER A 99 4.08 -2.61 24.93
C SER A 99 3.18 -2.42 23.69
N SER A 100 2.07 -1.69 23.85
CA SER A 100 1.16 -1.33 22.76
C SER A 100 1.75 -0.22 21.87
N PHE A 101 2.37 0.79 22.48
CA PHE A 101 3.01 1.90 21.77
C PHE A 101 4.39 1.56 21.20
N GLY A 102 5.08 0.54 21.69
CA GLY A 102 6.42 0.17 21.21
C GLY A 102 6.39 -0.70 19.96
N SER A 103 5.46 -1.66 19.88
CA SER A 103 5.44 -2.68 18.83
C SER A 103 4.94 -2.16 17.48
N VAL A 104 3.92 -1.29 17.47
CA VAL A 104 3.33 -0.75 16.24
C VAL A 104 4.28 0.21 15.49
N PRO A 105 4.90 1.22 16.12
CA PRO A 105 5.82 2.12 15.42
C PRO A 105 7.05 1.40 14.91
N ILE A 106 7.62 0.45 15.67
CA ILE A 106 8.81 -0.32 15.23
C ILE A 106 8.53 -1.06 13.93
N LEU A 107 7.37 -1.70 13.80
CA LEU A 107 6.98 -2.43 12.59
C LEU A 107 6.56 -1.50 11.43
N LEU A 108 6.28 -0.23 11.73
CA LEU A 108 5.97 0.78 10.73
C LEU A 108 7.19 1.63 10.31
N ILE A 109 8.34 1.51 10.99
CA ILE A 109 9.60 2.15 10.55
C ILE A 109 9.99 1.72 9.11
N PRO A 110 9.95 0.43 8.73
CA PRO A 110 10.24 0.01 7.36
C PRO A 110 9.26 0.60 6.34
N VAL A 111 8.00 0.76 6.74
CA VAL A 111 6.94 1.36 5.92
C VAL A 111 7.24 2.84 5.68
N GLY A 112 7.41 3.62 6.74
CA GLY A 112 7.70 5.06 6.65
C GLY A 112 9.01 5.38 5.95
N ALA A 113 10.00 4.49 6.03
CA ALA A 113 11.28 4.69 5.36
C ALA A 113 11.23 4.38 3.86
N GLY A 114 10.25 3.59 3.39
CA GLY A 114 9.99 3.29 1.97
C GLY A 114 9.21 4.37 1.22
N PHE A 115 8.63 5.34 1.93
CA PHE A 115 7.89 6.46 1.36
C PHE A 115 8.78 7.71 1.21
N ASP A 116 8.70 8.40 0.07
CA ASP A 116 9.32 9.73 -0.10
C ASP A 116 8.71 10.74 0.88
N ARG A 117 9.44 11.82 1.23
CA ARG A 117 9.02 12.83 2.24
C ARG A 117 7.60 13.39 2.07
N VAL A 118 7.06 13.41 0.85
CA VAL A 118 5.71 13.93 0.56
C VAL A 118 4.60 13.02 1.13
N ASP A 119 4.89 11.74 1.36
CA ASP A 119 3.93 10.76 1.91
C ASP A 119 3.92 10.68 3.44
N TRP A 120 4.74 11.45 4.15
CA TRP A 120 4.67 11.49 5.62
C TRP A 120 3.34 12.06 6.13
N PHE A 121 2.69 12.95 5.37
CA PHE A 121 1.35 13.43 5.70
C PHE A 121 0.28 12.32 5.67
N ASN A 122 0.51 11.25 4.90
CA ASN A 122 -0.34 10.06 4.83
C ASN A 122 0.12 8.97 5.82
N ALA A 123 1.44 8.85 6.03
CA ALA A 123 2.03 7.87 6.93
C ALA A 123 1.86 8.24 8.42
N ILE A 124 1.92 9.54 8.77
CA ILE A 124 1.77 10.03 10.16
C ILE A 124 0.39 9.70 10.74
N PRO A 125 -0.74 9.96 10.04
CA PRO A 125 -2.05 9.52 10.51
C PRO A 125 -2.09 8.01 10.73
N MET A 126 -1.57 7.17 9.82
CA MET A 126 -1.51 5.72 10.01
C MET A 126 -0.65 5.34 11.23
N LEU A 127 0.52 5.97 11.41
CA LEU A 127 1.44 5.76 12.52
C LEU A 127 0.84 6.16 13.88
N LEU A 128 -0.12 7.09 13.92
CA LEU A 128 -0.77 7.57 15.16
C LEU A 128 -2.10 6.85 15.44
N THR A 129 -2.94 6.67 14.42
CA THR A 129 -4.29 6.09 14.60
C THR A 129 -4.27 4.58 14.80
N VAL A 130 -3.35 3.85 14.18
CA VAL A 130 -3.23 2.38 14.34
C VAL A 130 -2.85 1.98 15.77
N PRO A 131 -1.78 2.54 16.38
CA PRO A 131 -1.49 2.26 17.79
C PRO A 131 -2.60 2.77 18.72
N MET A 132 -3.25 3.91 18.43
CA MET A 132 -4.39 4.38 19.23
C MET A 132 -5.57 3.41 19.21
N LEU A 133 -5.88 2.78 18.08
CA LEU A 133 -6.93 1.75 17.97
C LEU A 133 -6.54 0.48 18.73
N GLY A 134 -5.27 0.05 18.61
CA GLY A 134 -4.76 -1.11 19.35
C GLY A 134 -4.78 -0.89 20.86
N VAL A 135 -4.33 0.28 21.32
CA VAL A 135 -4.37 0.68 22.72
C VAL A 135 -5.82 0.78 23.21
N ALA A 136 -6.70 1.48 22.49
CA ALA A 136 -8.09 1.70 22.91
C ALA A 136 -8.90 0.40 23.02
N ASP A 137 -8.62 -0.61 22.20
CA ASP A 137 -9.25 -1.92 22.32
C ASP A 137 -8.73 -2.68 23.56
N ILE A 138 -7.44 -2.55 23.88
CA ILE A 138 -6.78 -3.27 24.99
C ILE A 138 -7.05 -2.63 26.36
N THR A 139 -6.98 -1.30 26.50
CA THR A 139 -7.30 -0.62 27.77
C THR A 139 -8.75 -0.77 28.15
N ALA A 140 -9.65 -0.81 27.17
CA ALA A 140 -11.08 -0.89 27.44
C ALA A 140 -11.57 -2.35 27.65
N GLU A 141 -10.84 -3.38 27.17
CA GLU A 141 -11.03 -4.78 27.57
C GLU A 141 -10.64 -5.03 29.05
N GLN A 142 -9.72 -4.24 29.61
CA GLN A 142 -9.28 -4.35 31.01
C GLN A 142 -10.10 -3.51 32.01
N LEU A 143 -10.62 -2.35 31.61
CA LEU A 143 -11.15 -1.36 32.56
C LEU A 143 -12.67 -1.41 32.77
N ASP A 144 -13.46 -2.12 31.96
CA ASP A 144 -14.93 -2.04 32.08
C ASP A 144 -15.68 -3.31 31.60
N PRO A 145 -16.48 -3.98 32.46
CA PRO A 145 -17.40 -5.05 32.03
C PRO A 145 -18.47 -4.59 31.02
N GLN A 146 -18.65 -3.28 30.79
CA GLN A 146 -19.51 -2.74 29.73
C GLN A 146 -18.86 -2.69 28.34
N PHE A 147 -17.65 -3.23 28.15
CA PHE A 147 -16.93 -3.14 26.88
C PHE A 147 -17.71 -3.68 25.67
N ALA A 148 -18.59 -4.66 25.88
CA ALA A 148 -19.53 -5.15 24.87
C ALA A 148 -20.39 -4.05 24.21
N LYS A 149 -20.65 -2.92 24.91
CA LYS A 149 -21.42 -1.77 24.39
C LYS A 149 -20.59 -0.79 23.54
N ARG A 150 -19.25 -0.73 23.71
CA ARG A 150 -18.36 0.20 22.96
C ARG A 150 -17.70 -0.45 21.74
N ALA A 151 -17.70 -1.78 21.66
CA ALA A 151 -17.29 -2.56 20.50
C ALA A 151 -17.82 -2.05 19.13
N PRO A 152 -19.09 -1.61 18.98
CA PRO A 152 -19.57 -1.09 17.69
C PRO A 152 -18.91 0.23 17.26
N LEU A 153 -18.62 1.15 18.20
CA LEU A 153 -17.97 2.43 17.88
C LEU A 153 -16.50 2.22 17.48
N LEU A 154 -15.78 1.37 18.21
CA LEU A 154 -14.39 1.01 17.89
C LEU A 154 -14.29 0.27 16.55
N ARG A 155 -15.22 -0.65 16.27
CA ARG A 155 -15.32 -1.30 14.95
C ARG A 155 -15.61 -0.29 13.85
N PHE A 156 -16.54 0.64 14.07
CA PHE A 156 -16.85 1.69 13.10
C PHE A 156 -15.64 2.58 12.81
N LEU A 157 -14.88 2.98 13.83
CA LEU A 157 -13.65 3.76 13.68
C LEU A 157 -12.56 2.97 12.94
N ALA A 158 -12.36 1.70 13.27
CA ALA A 158 -11.40 0.84 12.60
C ALA A 158 -11.74 0.62 11.12
N ILE A 159 -13.02 0.36 10.82
CA ILE A 159 -13.52 0.23 9.44
C ILE A 159 -13.36 1.56 8.69
N SER A 160 -13.74 2.68 9.29
CA SER A 160 -13.59 4.01 8.67
C SER A 160 -12.13 4.33 8.37
N LEU A 161 -11.22 3.99 9.28
CA LEU A 161 -9.78 4.19 9.07
C LEU A 161 -9.26 3.28 7.95
N ALA A 162 -9.66 1.99 7.94
CA ALA A 162 -9.27 1.08 6.87
C ALA A 162 -9.75 1.56 5.49
N ILE A 163 -10.99 2.08 5.42
CA ILE A 163 -11.55 2.69 4.21
C ILE A 163 -10.76 3.94 3.82
N LEU A 164 -10.47 4.84 4.78
CA LEU A 164 -9.70 6.06 4.52
C LEU A 164 -8.30 5.72 4.01
N THR A 165 -7.62 4.76 4.62
CA THR A 165 -6.32 4.25 4.17
C THR A 165 -6.43 3.72 2.74
N ALA A 166 -7.40 2.84 2.46
CA ALA A 166 -7.62 2.31 1.12
C ALA A 166 -7.90 3.43 0.10
N ALA A 167 -8.67 4.45 0.48
CA ALA A 167 -8.98 5.60 -0.36
C ALA A 167 -7.73 6.45 -0.67
N VAL A 168 -6.88 6.72 0.32
CA VAL A 168 -5.61 7.45 0.10
C VAL A 168 -4.73 6.71 -0.91
N PHE A 169 -4.64 5.38 -0.81
CA PHE A 169 -3.86 4.58 -1.77
C PHE A 169 -4.52 4.50 -3.15
N ALA A 170 -5.84 4.39 -3.21
CA ALA A 170 -6.59 4.36 -4.47
C ALA A 170 -6.53 5.71 -5.21
N LEU A 171 -6.54 6.81 -4.47
CA LEU A 171 -6.54 8.18 -5.01
C LEU A 171 -5.13 8.78 -5.12
N TYR A 172 -4.08 7.98 -4.92
CA TYR A 172 -2.72 8.49 -5.01
C TYR A 172 -2.36 8.80 -6.47
N PRO A 173 -2.01 10.06 -6.80
CA PRO A 173 -1.88 10.50 -8.19
C PRO A 173 -0.57 10.08 -8.85
N ARG A 174 0.33 9.37 -8.15
CA ARG A 174 1.56 8.86 -8.76
C ARG A 174 1.31 7.53 -9.47
N MET A 175 2.03 7.39 -10.58
CA MET A 175 2.03 6.18 -11.38
C MET A 175 2.58 5.00 -10.56
N TRP A 176 2.01 3.81 -10.76
CA TRP A 176 2.43 2.59 -10.07
C TRP A 176 3.65 1.91 -10.69
N LEU A 177 4.02 2.32 -11.91
CA LEU A 177 5.20 1.84 -12.61
C LEU A 177 6.42 2.71 -12.25
N PRO A 178 7.63 2.12 -12.23
CA PRO A 178 8.84 2.89 -12.07
C PRO A 178 9.03 3.85 -13.26
N PRO A 179 9.50 5.08 -13.02
CA PRO A 179 9.81 6.02 -14.08
C PRO A 179 11.07 5.58 -14.84
N GLU A 180 11.08 5.85 -16.14
CA GLU A 180 12.19 5.58 -17.02
C GLU A 180 12.61 6.86 -17.74
N ARG A 181 13.92 7.03 -17.92
CA ARG A 181 14.48 8.03 -18.82
C ARG A 181 14.68 7.38 -20.17
N VAL A 182 14.08 7.98 -21.20
CA VAL A 182 14.14 7.50 -22.58
C VAL A 182 14.48 8.69 -23.48
N THR A 183 15.38 8.49 -24.44
CA THR A 183 15.63 9.47 -25.49
C THR A 183 14.73 9.15 -26.69
N ILE A 184 13.83 10.08 -27.02
CA ILE A 184 12.93 9.97 -28.17
C ILE A 184 13.27 11.10 -29.13
N SER A 185 13.70 10.76 -30.34
CA SER A 185 14.12 11.74 -31.36
C SER A 185 15.18 12.73 -30.85
N GLY A 186 16.17 12.24 -30.08
CA GLY A 186 17.26 13.05 -29.53
C GLY A 186 16.93 13.83 -28.24
N ALA A 187 15.67 13.84 -27.78
CA ALA A 187 15.27 14.49 -26.53
C ALA A 187 15.08 13.46 -25.41
N ALA A 188 15.81 13.63 -24.30
CA ALA A 188 15.58 12.84 -23.10
C ALA A 188 14.26 13.23 -22.43
N LYS A 189 13.39 12.26 -22.18
CA LYS A 189 12.09 12.41 -21.53
C LYS A 189 11.96 11.42 -20.38
N LYS A 190 11.24 11.84 -19.34
CA LYS A 190 10.74 10.96 -18.28
C LYS A 190 9.42 10.36 -18.75
N VAL A 191 9.34 9.04 -18.83
CA VAL A 191 8.15 8.31 -19.26
C VAL A 191 7.92 7.09 -18.38
N TYR A 192 6.72 6.51 -18.45
CA TYR A 192 6.43 5.20 -17.87
C TYR A 192 6.13 4.22 -19.00
N VAL A 193 6.89 3.13 -19.09
CA VAL A 193 6.70 2.11 -20.12
C VAL A 193 5.57 1.19 -19.69
N LEU A 194 4.43 1.25 -20.39
CA LEU A 194 3.26 0.43 -20.10
C LEU A 194 3.43 -0.97 -20.68
N GLU A 195 3.74 -1.02 -21.98
CA GLU A 195 3.88 -2.24 -22.76
C GLU A 195 5.07 -2.13 -23.72
N ARG A 196 5.73 -3.27 -23.96
CA ARG A 196 6.69 -3.46 -25.04
C ARG A 196 6.19 -4.61 -25.89
N LYS A 197 5.90 -4.34 -27.16
CA LYS A 197 5.43 -5.35 -28.10
C LYS A 197 6.24 -5.24 -29.38
N ASP A 198 7.06 -6.26 -29.64
CA ASP A 198 7.94 -6.47 -30.80
C ASP A 198 8.63 -5.19 -31.33
N ASP A 199 7.92 -4.36 -32.10
CA ASP A 199 8.44 -3.16 -32.77
C ASP A 199 7.95 -1.83 -32.17
N GLU A 200 7.13 -1.83 -31.12
CA GLU A 200 6.58 -0.63 -30.50
C GLU A 200 6.69 -0.62 -28.97
N TYR A 201 6.87 0.58 -28.42
CA TYR A 201 6.71 0.89 -27.01
C TYR A 201 5.44 1.70 -26.81
N VAL A 202 4.64 1.32 -25.82
CA VAL A 202 3.53 2.12 -25.33
C VAL A 202 4.00 2.86 -24.09
N LEU A 203 4.11 4.18 -24.20
CA LEU A 203 4.68 5.06 -23.18
C LEU A 203 3.60 5.98 -22.63
N PHE A 204 3.59 6.18 -21.32
CA PHE A 204 2.83 7.25 -20.68
C PHE A 204 3.78 8.42 -20.36
N ASP A 205 3.49 9.60 -20.92
CA ASP A 205 4.21 10.84 -20.61
C ASP A 205 3.47 11.58 -19.49
N PRO A 206 4.06 11.70 -18.28
CA PRO A 206 3.40 12.38 -17.16
C PRO A 206 3.30 13.89 -17.31
N ARG A 207 4.08 14.52 -18.19
CA ARG A 207 4.02 15.98 -18.40
C ARG A 207 2.75 16.34 -19.19
N ASP A 208 2.54 15.61 -20.29
CA ASP A 208 1.42 15.84 -21.19
C ASP A 208 0.19 14.98 -20.85
N ARG A 209 0.33 14.07 -19.87
CA ARG A 209 -0.68 13.10 -19.43
C ARG A 209 -1.24 12.29 -20.61
N SER A 210 -0.37 11.89 -21.52
CA SER A 210 -0.74 11.21 -22.75
C SER A 210 -0.14 9.81 -22.84
N VAL A 211 -0.81 8.91 -23.55
CA VAL A 211 -0.27 7.60 -23.92
C VAL A 211 0.11 7.65 -25.39
N VAL A 212 1.38 7.39 -25.68
CA VAL A 212 1.95 7.48 -27.02
C VAL A 212 2.57 6.14 -27.40
N ARG A 213 2.33 5.72 -28.64
CA ARG A 213 3.01 4.57 -29.24
C ARG A 213 4.20 5.06 -30.03
N VAL A 214 5.37 4.50 -29.73
CA VAL A 214 6.63 4.91 -30.34
C VAL A 214 7.33 3.67 -30.91
N PRO A 215 7.72 3.69 -32.20
CA PRO A 215 8.52 2.62 -32.77
C PRO A 215 9.81 2.38 -31.97
N ALA A 216 10.17 1.11 -31.76
CA ALA A 216 11.32 0.72 -30.95
C ALA A 216 12.64 1.32 -31.45
N GLU A 217 12.78 1.51 -32.76
CA GLU A 217 13.91 2.18 -33.42
C GLU A 217 14.11 3.65 -32.99
N LYS A 218 13.05 4.32 -32.50
CA LYS A 218 13.11 5.72 -32.04
C LYS A 218 13.38 5.86 -30.55
N VAL A 219 13.45 4.74 -29.82
CA VAL A 219 13.62 4.68 -28.37
C VAL A 219 15.08 4.35 -28.07
N GLU A 220 15.83 5.37 -27.64
CA GLU A 220 17.25 5.23 -27.30
C GLU A 220 17.50 5.44 -25.80
N ASN A 221 18.64 4.93 -25.31
CA ASN A 221 19.16 5.19 -23.95
C ASN A 221 18.14 4.95 -22.81
N ARG A 222 17.27 3.96 -22.98
CA ARG A 222 16.26 3.54 -22.00
C ARG A 222 16.92 3.07 -20.71
N GLN A 223 16.70 3.78 -19.61
CA GLN A 223 17.21 3.41 -18.29
C GLN A 223 16.20 3.78 -17.20
N TYR A 224 16.10 2.94 -16.16
CA TYR A 224 15.38 3.32 -14.94
C TYR A 224 16.04 4.55 -14.33
N CYS A 225 15.25 5.58 -14.06
CA CYS A 225 15.74 6.82 -13.48
C CYS A 225 15.26 6.97 -12.03
N ASP A 226 16.02 7.73 -11.24
CA ASP A 226 15.64 8.03 -9.86
C ASP A 226 14.86 9.36 -9.80
N GLU A 227 13.66 9.31 -9.23
CA GLU A 227 12.80 10.48 -8.98
C GLU A 227 13.17 11.24 -7.71
N SER A 228 13.89 10.61 -6.77
CA SER A 228 14.13 11.22 -5.48
C SER A 228 15.10 12.41 -5.61
N PRO A 229 14.71 13.63 -5.20
CA PRO A 229 15.60 14.78 -5.20
C PRO A 229 16.64 14.62 -4.09
N GLY A 230 17.80 14.02 -4.40
CA GLY A 230 19.10 14.15 -3.70
C GLY A 230 19.17 14.10 -2.16
N ARG A 231 18.10 13.78 -1.43
CA ARG A 231 18.06 13.87 0.03
C ARG A 231 17.99 12.47 0.61
N ALA A 232 18.89 12.20 1.55
CA ALA A 232 18.97 10.94 2.27
C ALA A 232 17.63 10.61 2.94
N SER A 233 16.95 9.55 2.48
CA SER A 233 15.99 8.84 3.33
C SER A 233 16.78 8.00 4.34
N VAL A 234 16.17 7.68 5.47
CA VAL A 234 16.77 6.77 6.47
C VAL A 234 17.09 5.41 5.83
N ILE A 235 16.28 4.96 4.86
CA ILE A 235 16.58 3.76 4.06
C ILE A 235 17.86 3.93 3.24
N ASN A 236 18.13 5.09 2.63
CA ASN A 236 19.37 5.29 1.87
C ASN A 236 20.63 5.21 2.76
N MET A 237 20.50 5.33 4.09
CA MET A 237 21.61 5.13 5.04
C MET A 237 21.83 3.64 5.38
N VAL A 238 20.79 2.82 5.29
CA VAL A 238 20.83 1.38 5.66
C VAL A 238 20.99 0.48 4.43
N VAL A 239 20.37 0.86 3.31
CA VAL A 239 20.43 0.16 2.02
C VAL A 239 20.97 1.15 0.98
N PRO A 240 22.25 1.04 0.58
CA PRO A 240 22.82 1.96 -0.39
C PRO A 240 22.10 1.83 -1.73
N ARG A 241 21.82 2.97 -2.36
CA ARG A 241 21.16 3.00 -3.67
C ARG A 241 22.00 2.26 -4.73
N PRO A 242 21.37 1.58 -5.70
CA PRO A 242 22.08 1.08 -6.85
C PRO A 242 22.79 2.24 -7.57
N LYS A 243 24.12 2.19 -7.64
CA LYS A 243 24.94 3.23 -8.27
C LYS A 243 24.69 3.23 -9.79
N GLY A 244 24.69 4.43 -10.39
CA GLY A 244 24.68 4.59 -11.85
C GLY A 244 23.31 4.85 -12.49
N ARG A 245 22.22 5.01 -11.72
CA ARG A 245 20.93 5.44 -12.29
C ARG A 245 20.95 6.95 -12.60
N PRO A 246 20.50 7.38 -13.79
CA PRO A 246 20.37 8.79 -14.11
C PRO A 246 19.23 9.44 -13.32
N THR A 247 19.32 10.75 -13.12
CA THR A 247 18.20 11.54 -12.56
C THR A 247 17.05 11.63 -13.57
N CYS A 248 15.81 11.55 -13.09
CA CYS A 248 14.60 11.82 -13.89
C CYS A 248 14.40 13.34 -14.10
N SER A 249 15.33 14.02 -14.76
CA SER A 249 15.24 15.44 -15.16
C SER A 249 14.57 15.59 -16.52
#